data_AF-A0A2T0WLC9-F1
#
_entry.id   AF-A0A2T0WLC9-F1
#
_cell.length_a   1.000
_cell.length_b   1.000
_cell.length_c   1.000
_cell.angle_alpha   90.00
_cell.angle_beta   90.00
_cell.angle_gamma   90.00
#
_symmetry.space_group_name_H-M   'P 1'
#
loop_
_entity.id
_entity.type
_entity.pdbx_description
1 polymer ?
#
loop_
_entity_poly.entity_id
_entity_poly.type
_entity_poly.pdbx_seq_one_letter_code
_entity_poly.pdbx_strand_id
1 'polypeptide(L)'
;MSKKKYQSSKVKIAIVLTFLIVLIFGKNLFERKNFNELGDSFISFYEDRLVVESYIFSISEKLFRIKLLINHCEFESDYSNTIQEITDYELRILRLVREFEKTKLTEIEDVFLTDFKRIIMDNLRIADYDMIYTDADGINEVKVREYNAYIERALKDLEKLSQIQMDEGQKLAMNSDRVVNRSKIWSQFELAALIILLGIIYFLIYSNRSQTKEE
;
A
#
# COMPACT_ATOMS: atom_id res chain seq x y z
N MET A 1 59.57 0.49 35.10
CA MET A 1 58.83 -0.11 33.94
C MET A 1 57.30 -0.18 34.11
N SER A 2 56.73 0.04 35.31
CA SER A 2 55.28 -0.12 35.57
C SER A 2 54.36 0.94 34.89
N LYS A 3 54.69 2.24 34.95
CA LYS A 3 53.88 3.33 34.34
C LYS A 3 53.63 3.19 32.83
N LYS A 4 54.60 2.66 32.07
CA LYS A 4 54.51 2.52 30.60
C LYS A 4 53.54 1.42 30.17
N LYS A 5 53.48 0.31 30.93
CA LYS A 5 52.53 -0.80 30.71
C LYS A 5 51.09 -0.36 31.04
N TYR A 6 50.92 0.48 32.08
CA TYR A 6 49.63 1.01 32.51
C TYR A 6 49.00 2.02 31.53
N GLN A 7 49.82 2.95 30.98
CA GLN A 7 49.38 3.91 29.96
C GLN A 7 48.90 3.19 28.67
N SER A 8 49.55 2.10 28.29
CA SER A 8 49.15 1.29 27.12
C SER A 8 47.78 0.62 27.29
N SER A 9 47.36 0.32 28.52
CA SER A 9 46.05 -0.27 28.81
C SER A 9 44.92 0.75 28.63
N LYS A 10 45.13 2.00 29.11
CA LYS A 10 44.15 3.09 28.97
C LYS A 10 43.87 3.43 27.50
N VAL A 11 44.89 3.44 26.65
CA VAL A 11 44.74 3.69 25.21
C VAL A 11 43.98 2.58 24.51
N LYS A 12 44.30 1.31 24.79
CA LYS A 12 43.56 0.15 24.23
C LYS A 12 42.07 0.21 24.57
N ILE A 13 41.76 0.57 25.80
CA ILE A 13 40.40 0.71 26.28
C ILE A 13 39.67 1.89 25.63
N ALA A 14 40.34 3.04 25.49
CA ALA A 14 39.77 4.19 24.78
C ALA A 14 39.44 3.84 23.33
N ILE A 15 40.31 3.11 22.63
CA ILE A 15 40.07 2.63 21.27
C ILE A 15 38.83 1.72 21.21
N VAL A 16 38.68 0.78 22.16
CA VAL A 16 37.51 -0.12 22.23
C VAL A 16 36.22 0.67 22.47
N LEU A 17 36.24 1.67 23.36
CA LEU A 17 35.08 2.53 23.62
C LEU A 17 34.72 3.38 22.41
N THR A 18 35.69 4.02 21.77
CA THR A 18 35.46 4.79 20.54
C THR A 18 34.89 3.90 19.45
N PHE A 19 35.40 2.68 19.28
CA PHE A 19 34.88 1.72 18.32
C PHE A 19 33.42 1.34 18.60
N LEU A 20 33.07 1.04 19.86
CA LEU A 20 31.68 0.75 20.27
C LEU A 20 30.74 1.92 19.98
N ILE A 21 31.16 3.15 20.28
CA ILE A 21 30.36 4.36 20.01
C ILE A 21 30.13 4.53 18.50
N VAL A 22 31.18 4.34 17.69
CA VAL A 22 31.08 4.43 16.22
C VAL A 22 30.13 3.34 15.68
N LEU A 23 30.17 2.13 16.24
CA LEU A 23 29.22 1.07 15.86
C LEU A 23 27.77 1.44 16.19
N ILE A 24 27.51 1.93 17.40
CA ILE A 24 26.18 2.37 17.82
C ILE A 24 25.68 3.51 16.92
N PHE A 25 26.53 4.47 16.62
CA PHE A 25 26.21 5.58 15.73
C PHE A 25 25.92 5.11 14.30
N GLY A 26 26.74 4.22 13.75
CA GLY A 26 26.51 3.62 12.43
C GLY A 26 25.19 2.85 12.37
N LYS A 27 24.84 2.12 13.44
CA LYS A 27 23.57 1.42 13.57
C LYS A 27 22.38 2.40 13.61
N ASN A 28 22.49 3.51 14.33
CA ASN A 28 21.45 4.55 14.37
C ASN A 28 21.15 5.10 12.96
N LEU A 29 22.19 5.34 12.15
CA LEU A 29 22.02 5.74 10.75
C LEU A 29 21.31 4.66 9.92
N PHE A 30 21.57 3.38 10.18
CA PHE A 30 20.90 2.28 9.51
C PHE A 30 19.42 2.15 9.91
N GLU A 31 19.09 2.33 11.20
CA GLU A 31 17.70 2.34 11.66
C GLU A 31 16.87 3.44 11.03
N ARG A 32 17.47 4.62 10.81
CA ARG A 32 16.78 5.72 10.14
C ARG A 32 16.37 5.34 8.71
N LYS A 33 17.16 4.53 8.00
CA LYS A 33 16.78 4.01 6.69
C LYS A 33 15.60 3.03 6.78
N ASN A 34 15.64 2.09 7.72
CA ASN A 34 14.53 1.16 7.95
C ASN A 34 13.22 1.90 8.31
N PHE A 35 13.31 2.98 9.09
CA PHE A 35 12.13 3.80 9.43
C PHE A 35 11.55 4.51 8.20
N ASN A 36 12.39 5.03 7.32
CA ASN A 36 11.93 5.62 6.06
C ASN A 36 11.27 4.57 5.15
N GLU A 37 11.86 3.36 5.05
CA GLU A 37 11.28 2.25 4.27
C GLU A 37 9.89 1.83 4.79
N LEU A 38 9.69 1.84 6.11
CA LEU A 38 8.37 1.62 6.72
C LEU A 38 7.40 2.76 6.39
N GLY A 39 7.86 4.00 6.41
CA GLY A 39 7.06 5.16 6.01
C GLY A 39 6.61 5.08 4.55
N ASP A 40 7.52 4.78 3.64
CA ASP A 40 7.24 4.62 2.21
C ASP A 40 6.27 3.45 1.96
N SER A 41 6.45 2.34 2.68
CA SER A 41 5.53 1.18 2.62
C SER A 41 4.13 1.54 3.10
N PHE A 42 4.00 2.36 4.14
CA PHE A 42 2.71 2.84 4.62
C PHE A 42 2.03 3.78 3.62
N ILE A 43 2.77 4.73 3.05
CA ILE A 43 2.24 5.65 2.02
C ILE A 43 1.75 4.84 0.81
N SER A 44 2.55 3.89 0.31
CA SER A 44 2.14 3.05 -0.82
C SER A 44 0.94 2.16 -0.48
N PHE A 45 0.89 1.60 0.73
CA PHE A 45 -0.30 0.84 1.17
C PHE A 45 -1.56 1.71 1.21
N TYR A 46 -1.46 2.96 1.66
CA TYR A 46 -2.60 3.87 1.70
C TYR A 46 -3.01 4.33 0.29
N GLU A 47 -2.11 4.98 -0.45
CA GLU A 47 -2.39 5.60 -1.75
C GLU A 47 -2.62 4.57 -2.86
N ASP A 48 -1.81 3.51 -2.92
CA ASP A 48 -1.83 2.56 -4.05
C ASP A 48 -2.72 1.34 -3.78
N ARG A 49 -3.03 0.99 -2.52
CA ARG A 49 -3.85 -0.19 -2.18
C ARG A 49 -5.21 0.18 -1.60
N LEU A 50 -5.25 0.95 -0.52
CA LEU A 50 -6.51 1.27 0.16
C LEU A 50 -7.39 2.25 -0.64
N VAL A 51 -6.80 3.32 -1.18
CA VAL A 51 -7.52 4.29 -2.01
C VAL A 51 -8.00 3.62 -3.32
N VAL A 52 -7.17 2.76 -3.92
CA VAL A 52 -7.56 2.00 -5.12
C VAL A 52 -8.73 1.05 -4.86
N GLU A 53 -8.74 0.33 -3.73
CA GLU A 53 -9.91 -0.48 -3.33
C GLU A 53 -11.18 0.37 -3.21
N SER A 54 -11.06 1.61 -2.71
CA SER A 54 -12.21 2.53 -2.66
C SER A 54 -12.74 2.89 -4.06
N TYR A 55 -11.86 2.98 -5.07
CA TYR A 55 -12.26 3.17 -6.46
C TYR A 55 -12.96 1.93 -7.01
N ILE A 56 -12.39 0.74 -6.81
CA ILE A 56 -12.97 -0.54 -7.25
C ILE A 56 -14.38 -0.72 -6.66
N PHE A 57 -14.53 -0.47 -5.36
CA PHE A 57 -15.84 -0.52 -4.69
C PHE A 57 -16.81 0.51 -5.28
N SER A 58 -16.38 1.76 -5.43
CA SER A 58 -17.20 2.85 -5.97
C SER A 58 -17.63 2.63 -7.42
N ILE A 59 -16.79 1.97 -8.23
CA ILE A 59 -17.11 1.58 -9.60
C ILE A 59 -18.12 0.43 -9.59
N SER A 60 -17.89 -0.59 -8.76
CA SER A 60 -18.79 -1.74 -8.62
C SER A 60 -20.20 -1.31 -8.24
N GLU A 61 -20.33 -0.41 -7.26
CA GLU A 61 -21.62 0.17 -6.86
C GLU A 61 -22.35 0.83 -8.04
N LYS A 62 -21.62 1.60 -8.87
CA LYS A 62 -22.20 2.29 -10.04
C LYS A 62 -22.64 1.29 -11.11
N LEU A 63 -21.84 0.26 -11.37
CA LEU A 63 -22.22 -0.82 -12.29
C LEU A 63 -23.49 -1.54 -11.81
N PHE A 64 -23.62 -1.80 -10.50
CA PHE A 64 -24.86 -2.35 -9.94
C PHE A 64 -26.06 -1.39 -10.10
N ARG A 65 -25.88 -0.08 -9.88
CA ARG A 65 -26.94 0.91 -10.10
C ARG A 65 -27.36 0.96 -11.57
N ILE A 66 -26.42 0.98 -12.49
CA ILE A 66 -26.69 0.90 -13.94
C ILE A 66 -27.49 -0.37 -14.25
N LYS A 67 -27.06 -1.53 -13.72
CA LYS A 67 -27.76 -2.81 -13.89
C LYS A 67 -29.21 -2.75 -13.39
N LEU A 68 -29.45 -2.11 -12.25
CA LEU A 68 -30.80 -1.93 -11.72
C LEU A 68 -31.66 -1.07 -12.65
N LEU A 69 -31.13 0.06 -13.12
CA LEU A 69 -31.85 0.96 -14.04
C LEU A 69 -32.18 0.26 -15.37
N ILE A 70 -31.23 -0.49 -15.93
CA ILE A 70 -31.43 -1.27 -17.16
C ILE A 70 -32.50 -2.35 -16.97
N ASN A 71 -32.53 -3.05 -15.84
CA ASN A 71 -33.50 -4.13 -15.62
C ASN A 71 -34.90 -3.65 -15.22
N HIS A 72 -35.06 -2.40 -14.79
CA HIS A 72 -36.36 -1.82 -14.42
C HIS A 72 -36.86 -0.79 -15.44
N CYS A 73 -36.27 -0.76 -16.63
CA CYS A 73 -36.67 0.12 -17.74
C CYS A 73 -38.06 -0.17 -18.33
N GLU A 74 -38.86 -1.06 -17.75
CA GLU A 74 -40.26 -1.27 -18.13
C GLU A 74 -41.25 -0.52 -17.23
N PHE A 75 -40.79 -0.05 -16.06
CA PHE A 75 -41.62 0.55 -15.02
C PHE A 75 -41.38 2.06 -14.84
N GLU A 76 -40.35 2.61 -15.48
CA GLU A 76 -40.02 4.03 -15.41
C GLU A 76 -40.94 4.85 -16.31
N SER A 77 -41.65 5.83 -15.76
CA SER A 77 -42.56 6.67 -16.56
C SER A 77 -41.82 7.79 -17.30
N ASP A 78 -40.59 8.13 -16.87
CA ASP A 78 -39.74 9.16 -17.48
C ASP A 78 -38.35 8.60 -17.83
N TYR A 79 -38.32 7.88 -18.96
CA TYR A 79 -37.15 7.19 -19.49
C TYR A 79 -35.96 8.09 -19.84
N SER A 80 -36.20 9.38 -20.10
CA SER A 80 -35.12 10.33 -20.40
C SER A 80 -34.24 10.57 -19.16
N ASN A 81 -34.83 10.57 -17.96
CA ASN A 81 -34.09 10.71 -16.71
C ASN A 81 -33.19 9.49 -16.46
N THR A 82 -33.67 8.27 -16.78
CA THR A 82 -32.89 7.04 -16.65
C THR A 82 -31.62 7.06 -17.50
N ILE A 83 -31.71 7.50 -18.77
CA ILE A 83 -30.56 7.62 -19.67
C ILE A 83 -29.55 8.61 -19.11
N GLN A 84 -30.02 9.76 -18.63
CA GLN A 84 -29.16 10.78 -18.06
C GLN A 84 -28.44 10.26 -16.80
N GLU A 85 -29.14 9.51 -15.95
CA GLU A 85 -28.55 8.92 -14.74
C GLU A 85 -27.48 7.87 -15.07
N ILE A 86 -27.77 6.95 -16.01
CA ILE A 86 -26.78 5.95 -16.46
C ILE A 86 -25.56 6.64 -17.07
N THR A 87 -25.76 7.67 -17.89
CA THR A 87 -24.67 8.45 -18.51
C THR A 87 -23.78 9.10 -17.45
N ASP A 88 -24.38 9.67 -16.39
CA ASP A 88 -23.62 10.24 -15.28
C ASP A 88 -22.81 9.17 -14.52
N TYR A 89 -23.39 7.98 -14.28
CA TYR A 89 -22.63 6.88 -13.69
C TYR A 89 -21.46 6.43 -14.56
N GLU A 90 -21.63 6.28 -15.87
CA GLU A 90 -20.53 5.95 -16.80
C GLU A 90 -19.41 6.98 -16.76
N LEU A 91 -19.74 8.27 -16.79
CA LEU A 91 -18.75 9.35 -16.71
C LEU A 91 -17.99 9.34 -15.37
N ARG A 92 -18.69 9.03 -14.28
CA ARG A 92 -18.06 8.87 -12.96
C ARG A 92 -17.16 7.65 -12.91
N ILE A 93 -17.56 6.52 -13.51
CA ILE A 93 -16.73 5.32 -13.65
C ILE A 93 -15.44 5.67 -14.40
N LEU A 94 -15.54 6.30 -15.58
CA LEU A 94 -14.37 6.69 -16.37
C LEU A 94 -13.45 7.69 -15.65
N ARG A 95 -14.01 8.53 -14.77
CA ARG A 95 -13.21 9.41 -13.90
C ARG A 95 -12.44 8.59 -12.87
N LEU A 96 -13.09 7.66 -12.18
CA LEU A 96 -12.44 6.79 -11.19
C LEU A 96 -11.37 5.92 -11.84
N VAL A 97 -11.62 5.38 -13.04
CA VAL A 97 -10.62 4.65 -13.83
C VAL A 97 -9.39 5.53 -14.10
N ARG A 98 -9.58 6.79 -14.50
CA ARG A 98 -8.44 7.71 -14.71
C ARG A 98 -7.66 8.03 -13.44
N GLU A 99 -8.31 8.07 -12.28
CA GLU A 99 -7.59 8.23 -11.01
C GLU A 99 -6.83 6.95 -10.64
N PHE A 100 -7.42 5.77 -10.89
CA PHE A 100 -6.74 4.49 -10.75
C PHE A 100 -5.50 4.40 -11.68
N GLU A 101 -5.60 4.81 -12.94
CA GLU A 101 -4.47 4.82 -13.88
C GLU A 101 -3.27 5.69 -13.43
N LYS A 102 -3.44 6.60 -12.47
CA LYS A 102 -2.36 7.43 -11.93
C LYS A 102 -1.63 6.80 -10.75
N THR A 103 -2.17 5.72 -10.17
CA THR A 103 -1.54 5.02 -9.05
C THR A 103 -0.43 4.10 -9.54
N LYS A 104 0.31 3.50 -8.61
CA LYS A 104 1.38 2.58 -8.97
C LYS A 104 0.84 1.19 -9.35
N LEU A 105 0.49 1.04 -10.61
CA LEU A 105 0.01 -0.22 -11.17
C LEU A 105 1.12 -1.28 -11.25
N THR A 106 0.76 -2.52 -10.98
CA THR A 106 1.51 -3.71 -11.41
C THR A 106 1.24 -4.01 -12.88
N GLU A 107 2.10 -4.80 -13.52
CA GLU A 107 1.89 -5.23 -14.91
C GLU A 107 0.56 -5.98 -15.09
N ILE A 108 0.13 -6.75 -14.09
CA ILE A 108 -1.13 -7.51 -14.15
C ILE A 108 -2.32 -6.55 -13.98
N GLU A 109 -2.23 -5.58 -13.06
CA GLU A 109 -3.28 -4.56 -12.88
C GLU A 109 -3.49 -3.75 -14.15
N ASP A 110 -2.42 -3.32 -14.82
CA ASP A 110 -2.50 -2.56 -16.07
C ASP A 110 -3.27 -3.32 -17.16
N VAL A 111 -3.03 -4.62 -17.28
CA VAL A 111 -3.74 -5.50 -18.23
C VAL A 111 -5.24 -5.56 -17.93
N PHE A 112 -5.62 -5.84 -16.68
CA PHE A 112 -7.03 -5.96 -16.29
C PHE A 112 -7.75 -4.60 -16.32
N LEU A 113 -7.09 -3.52 -15.90
CA LEU A 113 -7.66 -2.17 -15.92
C LEU A 113 -7.89 -1.69 -17.35
N THR A 114 -6.97 -2.02 -18.27
CA THR A 114 -7.11 -1.71 -19.69
C THR A 114 -8.26 -2.49 -20.33
N ASP A 115 -8.42 -3.79 -20.03
CA ASP A 115 -9.58 -4.56 -20.53
C ASP A 115 -10.90 -4.03 -19.96
N PHE A 116 -10.94 -3.75 -18.66
CA PHE A 116 -12.09 -3.15 -18.00
C PHE A 116 -12.49 -1.83 -18.67
N LYS A 117 -11.53 -0.92 -18.87
CA LYS A 117 -11.76 0.38 -19.51
C LYS A 117 -12.32 0.22 -20.92
N ARG A 118 -11.82 -0.75 -21.69
CA ARG A 118 -12.33 -1.08 -23.02
C ARG A 118 -13.79 -1.51 -22.97
N ILE A 119 -14.16 -2.40 -22.03
CA ILE A 119 -15.56 -2.82 -21.85
C ILE A 119 -16.46 -1.60 -21.55
N ILE A 120 -16.03 -0.69 -20.68
CA ILE A 120 -16.80 0.53 -20.40
C ILE A 120 -16.99 1.39 -21.66
N MET A 121 -15.92 1.59 -22.44
CA MET A 121 -15.94 2.49 -23.58
C MET A 121 -16.62 1.92 -24.82
N ASP A 122 -16.48 0.63 -25.06
CA ASP A 122 -16.88 0.00 -26.32
C ASP A 122 -18.18 -0.80 -26.19
N ASN A 123 -18.58 -1.20 -24.97
CA ASN A 123 -19.70 -2.11 -24.75
C ASN A 123 -20.75 -1.60 -23.75
N LEU A 124 -20.37 -0.75 -22.80
CA LEU A 124 -21.27 -0.19 -21.79
C LEU A 124 -21.48 1.31 -21.98
N ARG A 125 -21.93 1.68 -23.18
CA ARG A 125 -22.31 3.04 -23.54
C ARG A 125 -23.82 3.12 -23.72
N ILE A 126 -24.51 3.70 -22.76
CA ILE A 126 -25.95 3.94 -22.84
C ILE A 126 -26.33 4.94 -23.92
N ALA A 127 -25.36 5.66 -24.49
CA ALA A 127 -25.59 6.49 -25.68
C ALA A 127 -26.16 5.69 -26.85
N ASP A 128 -25.96 4.37 -26.88
CA ASP A 128 -26.55 3.44 -27.84
C ASP A 128 -27.93 2.91 -27.37
N TYR A 129 -28.68 3.70 -26.58
CA TYR A 129 -29.96 3.31 -25.97
C TYR A 129 -31.03 2.89 -26.99
N ASP A 130 -31.00 3.42 -28.21
CA ASP A 130 -31.89 2.98 -29.30
C ASP A 130 -31.78 1.46 -29.55
N MET A 131 -30.67 0.83 -29.14
CA MET A 131 -30.52 -0.62 -29.15
C MET A 131 -31.31 -1.30 -28.02
N ILE A 132 -31.48 -0.66 -26.86
CA ILE A 132 -32.12 -1.22 -25.66
C ILE A 132 -33.64 -1.00 -25.67
N TYR A 133 -34.11 0.15 -26.14
CA TYR A 133 -35.55 0.47 -26.18
C TYR A 133 -35.86 1.37 -27.37
N THR A 134 -37.05 1.18 -27.95
CA THR A 134 -37.61 2.11 -28.94
C THR A 134 -39.09 2.36 -28.64
N ASP A 135 -39.60 3.54 -28.97
CA ASP A 135 -41.03 3.87 -28.80
C ASP A 135 -41.96 2.98 -29.65
N ALA A 136 -41.43 2.39 -30.73
CA ALA A 136 -42.19 1.55 -31.65
C ALA A 136 -42.28 0.09 -31.17
N ASP A 137 -41.16 -0.48 -30.72
CA ASP A 137 -41.05 -1.91 -30.41
C ASP A 137 -40.93 -2.20 -28.90
N GLY A 138 -40.84 -1.17 -28.06
CA GLY A 138 -40.63 -1.30 -26.62
C GLY A 138 -39.22 -1.78 -26.28
N ILE A 139 -39.10 -2.61 -25.25
CA ILE A 139 -37.81 -3.08 -24.71
C ILE A 139 -37.25 -4.21 -25.58
N ASN A 140 -35.98 -4.06 -25.96
CA ASN A 140 -35.20 -5.09 -26.61
C ASN A 140 -34.52 -5.99 -25.57
N GLU A 141 -35.20 -7.05 -25.16
CA GLU A 141 -34.67 -8.00 -24.17
C GLU A 141 -33.33 -8.62 -24.56
N VAL A 142 -33.06 -8.81 -25.87
CA VAL A 142 -31.79 -9.37 -26.34
C VAL A 142 -30.65 -8.41 -26.02
N LYS A 143 -30.87 -7.12 -26.25
CA LYS A 143 -29.89 -6.06 -25.97
C LYS A 143 -29.74 -5.80 -24.48
N VAL A 144 -30.80 -5.87 -23.70
CA VAL A 144 -30.73 -5.87 -22.22
C VAL A 144 -29.87 -7.02 -21.71
N ARG A 145 -30.07 -8.25 -22.23
CA ARG A 145 -29.25 -9.41 -21.86
C ARG A 145 -27.78 -9.24 -22.26
N GLU A 146 -27.51 -8.71 -23.45
CA GLU A 146 -26.15 -8.41 -23.92
C GLU A 146 -25.46 -7.37 -23.01
N TYR A 147 -26.13 -6.27 -22.71
CA TYR A 147 -25.62 -5.21 -21.84
C TYR A 147 -25.31 -5.76 -20.43
N ASN A 148 -26.23 -6.54 -19.86
CA ASN A 148 -26.02 -7.20 -18.58
C ASN A 148 -24.82 -8.16 -18.59
N ALA A 149 -24.58 -8.88 -19.69
CA ALA A 149 -23.42 -9.76 -19.80
C ALA A 149 -22.10 -8.97 -19.76
N TYR A 150 -22.06 -7.78 -20.37
CA TYR A 150 -20.90 -6.90 -20.28
C TYR A 150 -20.71 -6.32 -18.87
N ILE A 151 -21.80 -5.95 -18.16
CA ILE A 151 -21.71 -5.55 -16.74
C ILE A 151 -21.12 -6.69 -15.89
N GLU A 152 -21.60 -7.92 -16.06
CA GLU A 152 -21.08 -9.08 -15.33
C GLU A 152 -19.60 -9.35 -15.62
N ARG A 153 -19.17 -9.16 -16.88
CA ARG A 153 -17.76 -9.25 -17.25
C ARG A 153 -16.94 -8.14 -16.56
N ALA A 154 -17.41 -6.90 -16.59
CA ALA A 154 -16.75 -5.77 -15.95
C ALA A 154 -16.62 -5.96 -14.42
N LEU A 155 -17.66 -6.49 -13.77
CA LEU A 155 -17.62 -6.83 -12.34
C LEU A 155 -16.60 -7.94 -12.02
N LYS A 156 -16.45 -8.93 -12.90
CA LYS A 156 -15.41 -9.97 -12.75
C LYS A 156 -14.00 -9.40 -12.89
N ASP A 157 -13.78 -8.45 -13.80
CA ASP A 157 -12.49 -7.79 -13.92
C ASP A 157 -12.16 -6.98 -12.66
N LEU A 158 -13.16 -6.30 -12.07
CA LEU A 158 -13.01 -5.61 -10.79
C LEU A 158 -12.74 -6.56 -9.62
N GLU A 159 -13.39 -7.72 -9.58
CA GLU A 159 -13.10 -8.77 -8.60
C GLU A 159 -11.64 -9.25 -8.72
N LYS A 160 -11.15 -9.43 -9.95
CA LYS A 160 -9.76 -9.81 -10.21
C LYS A 160 -8.79 -8.72 -9.79
N LEU A 161 -9.07 -7.46 -10.12
CA LEU A 161 -8.29 -6.32 -9.67
C LEU A 161 -8.23 -6.25 -8.14
N SER A 162 -9.36 -6.46 -7.45
CA SER A 162 -9.42 -6.45 -5.98
C SER A 162 -8.61 -7.59 -5.36
N GLN A 163 -8.68 -8.80 -5.93
CA GLN A 163 -7.84 -9.92 -5.51
C GLN A 163 -6.35 -9.58 -5.62
N ILE A 164 -5.93 -8.94 -6.73
CA ILE A 164 -4.54 -8.50 -6.91
C ILE A 164 -4.16 -7.43 -5.87
N GLN A 165 -5.04 -6.46 -5.59
CA GLN A 165 -4.80 -5.45 -4.54
C GLN A 165 -4.59 -6.09 -3.17
N MET A 166 -5.39 -7.09 -2.80
CA MET A 166 -5.25 -7.81 -1.53
C MET A 166 -3.91 -8.54 -1.44
N ASP A 167 -3.50 -9.22 -2.51
CA ASP A 167 -2.22 -9.93 -2.58
C ASP A 167 -1.01 -8.96 -2.48
N GLU A 168 -1.06 -7.83 -3.19
CA GLU A 168 -0.03 -6.79 -3.12
C GLU A 168 -0.01 -6.09 -1.76
N GLY A 169 -1.18 -5.83 -1.18
CA GLY A 169 -1.32 -5.31 0.18
C GLY A 169 -0.72 -6.25 1.22
N GLN A 170 -0.93 -7.55 1.09
CA GLN A 170 -0.33 -8.57 1.96
C GLN A 170 1.21 -8.58 1.83
N LYS A 171 1.75 -8.46 0.61
CA LYS A 171 3.20 -8.38 0.39
C LYS A 171 3.81 -7.16 1.10
N LEU A 172 3.18 -5.99 1.00
CA LEU A 172 3.63 -4.77 1.69
C LEU A 172 3.59 -4.93 3.21
N ALA A 173 2.52 -5.52 3.76
CA ALA A 173 2.40 -5.78 5.19
C ALA A 173 3.49 -6.75 5.68
N MET A 174 3.69 -7.87 4.99
CA MET A 174 4.72 -8.85 5.33
C MET A 174 6.14 -8.28 5.26
N ASN A 175 6.42 -7.40 4.29
CA ASN A 175 7.70 -6.72 4.20
C ASN A 175 7.92 -5.75 5.36
N SER A 176 6.88 -4.98 5.71
CA SER A 176 6.91 -4.08 6.88
C SER A 176 7.18 -4.86 8.17
N ASP A 177 6.50 -6.00 8.37
CA ASP A 177 6.72 -6.87 9.53
C ASP A 177 8.16 -7.40 9.62
N ARG A 178 8.77 -7.77 8.49
CA ARG A 178 10.18 -8.21 8.45
C ARG A 178 11.12 -7.07 8.86
N VAL A 179 10.88 -5.85 8.38
CA VAL A 179 11.69 -4.67 8.73
C VAL A 179 11.56 -4.36 10.22
N VAL A 180 10.35 -4.38 10.77
CA VAL A 180 10.08 -4.17 12.20
C VAL A 180 10.76 -5.25 13.05
N ASN A 181 10.58 -6.53 12.72
CA ASN A 181 11.15 -7.64 13.49
C ASN A 181 12.69 -7.60 13.49
N ARG A 182 13.29 -7.31 12.33
CA ARG A 182 14.74 -7.12 12.23
C ARG A 182 15.19 -5.94 13.11
N SER A 183 14.50 -4.81 13.04
CA SER A 183 14.79 -3.62 13.86
C SER A 183 14.73 -3.93 15.36
N LYS A 184 13.70 -4.69 15.79
CA LYS A 184 13.51 -5.09 17.19
C LYS A 184 14.67 -5.96 17.70
N ILE A 185 15.10 -6.95 16.92
CA ILE A 185 16.25 -7.80 17.28
C ILE A 185 17.52 -6.94 17.42
N TRP A 186 17.78 -6.04 16.46
CA TRP A 186 18.94 -5.15 16.51
C TRP A 186 18.92 -4.19 17.70
N SER A 187 17.75 -3.65 18.06
CA SER A 187 17.58 -2.80 19.24
C SER A 187 17.88 -3.54 20.56
N GLN A 188 17.55 -4.83 20.66
CA GLN A 188 17.90 -5.64 21.84
C GLN A 188 19.42 -5.84 21.97
N PHE A 189 20.12 -6.11 20.86
CA PHE A 189 21.59 -6.14 20.86
C PHE A 189 22.20 -4.77 21.20
N GLU A 190 21.60 -3.70 20.66
CA GLU A 190 21.66 -2.30 21.12
C GLU A 190 21.83 -2.17 22.64
N LEU A 191 20.72 -2.47 23.31
CA LEU A 191 20.58 -2.33 24.75
C LEU A 191 21.61 -3.16 25.51
N ALA A 192 21.83 -4.41 25.10
CA ALA A 192 22.83 -5.27 25.72
C ALA A 192 24.25 -4.70 25.61
N ALA A 193 24.63 -4.20 24.43
CA ALA A 193 25.93 -3.57 24.19
C ALA A 193 26.11 -2.30 25.04
N LEU A 194 25.06 -1.48 25.19
CA LEU A 194 25.07 -0.30 26.05
C LEU A 194 25.29 -0.67 27.53
N ILE A 195 24.62 -1.70 28.03
CA ILE A 195 24.79 -2.17 29.42
C ILE A 195 26.23 -2.64 29.66
N ILE A 196 26.80 -3.42 28.73
CA ILE A 196 28.19 -3.88 28.80
C ILE A 196 29.15 -2.68 28.80
N LEU A 197 28.92 -1.69 27.95
CA LEU A 197 29.73 -0.48 27.86
C LEU A 197 29.70 0.32 29.17
N LEU A 198 28.52 0.49 29.78
CA LEU A 198 28.39 1.12 31.10
C LEU A 198 29.16 0.36 32.18
N GLY A 199 29.10 -0.97 32.17
CA GLY A 199 29.86 -1.82 33.10
C GLY A 199 31.37 -1.65 32.97
N ILE A 200 31.88 -1.58 31.74
CA ILE A 200 33.31 -1.34 31.45
C ILE A 200 33.75 0.03 31.97
N ILE A 201 32.95 1.07 31.72
CA ILE A 201 33.23 2.43 32.21
C ILE A 201 33.24 2.48 33.73
N TYR A 202 32.25 1.85 34.38
CA TYR A 202 32.17 1.79 35.85
C TYR A 202 33.41 1.11 36.45
N PHE A 203 33.81 -0.05 35.91
CA PHE A 203 34.99 -0.78 36.35
C PHE A 203 36.27 0.07 36.20
N LEU A 204 36.43 0.80 35.09
CA LEU A 204 37.56 1.68 34.85
C LEU A 204 37.66 2.81 35.88
N ILE A 205 36.56 3.49 36.16
CA ILE A 205 36.53 4.60 37.11
C ILE A 205 36.91 4.10 38.51
N TYR A 206 36.36 2.96 38.92
CA TYR A 206 36.61 2.40 40.25
C TYR A 206 38.04 1.86 40.40
N SER A 207 38.55 1.11 39.42
CA SER A 207 39.93 0.60 39.43
C SER A 207 40.99 1.71 39.43
N ASN A 208 40.66 2.89 38.92
CA ASN A 208 41.58 4.04 38.92
C ASN A 208 41.58 4.78 40.29
N ARG A 209 40.51 4.65 41.09
CA ARG A 209 40.41 5.23 42.45
C ARG A 209 41.09 4.39 43.54
N SER A 210 41.14 3.06 43.40
CA SER A 210 41.82 2.20 44.39
C SER A 210 43.34 2.40 44.40
N GLN A 211 43.94 2.83 43.28
CA GLN A 211 45.39 3.04 43.18
C GLN A 211 45.87 4.41 43.68
N THR A 212 44.97 5.37 43.88
CA THR A 212 45.31 6.70 44.41
C THR A 212 45.29 6.75 45.95
N LYS A 213 44.88 5.67 46.62
CA LYS A 213 44.86 5.55 48.08
C LYS A 213 46.09 4.86 48.69
N GLU A 214 47.02 4.37 47.84
CA GLU A 214 48.26 3.68 48.27
C GLU A 214 49.53 4.53 48.08
N GLU A 215 49.41 5.81 47.71
CA GLU A 215 50.50 6.81 47.77
C GLU A 215 50.30 7.73 48.97
#